data_AF-A0A8H7LCB6-F1
#
_entry.id   AF-A0A8H7LCB6-F1
#
_cell.length_a   1.000
_cell.length_b   1.000
_cell.length_c   1.000
_cell.angle_alpha   90.00
_cell.angle_beta   90.00
_cell.angle_gamma   90.00
#
_symmetry.space_group_name_H-M   'P 1'
#
loop_
_entity.id
_entity.type
_entity.pdbx_description
1 polymer ?
#
loop_
_entity_poly.entity_id
_entity_poly.type
_entity_poly.pdbx_seq_one_letter_code
_entity_poly.pdbx_strand_id
1 'polypeptide(L)'
;MDSLIPDARNLEFSSRELVKLNRAVMKKLADQIPVGSKVSLCGTSSSDIFYACEFVPFLDIMLSPDVGSSKSKTLLKPHEIRLIDKLADLVKSLDIKLESQRDMETNQSHLLYGPDWEGITLFSSVEHNIEQRKRSLNIKRQWLFPLLQAELDAALDISLLKRQRLSPLLVEKGR
;
A
#
# COMPACT_ATOMS: atom_id res chain seq x y z
N MET A 1 -13.91 3.07 44.60
CA MET A 1 -13.18 3.84 43.57
C MET A 1 -13.70 3.36 42.24
N ASP A 2 -14.72 4.04 41.73
CA ASP A 2 -15.28 3.73 40.41
C ASP A 2 -14.27 4.19 39.36
N SER A 3 -13.93 3.30 38.43
CA SER A 3 -13.08 3.63 37.29
C SER A 3 -13.73 4.77 36.51
N LEU A 4 -13.06 5.92 36.42
CA LEU A 4 -13.49 7.09 35.63
C LEU A 4 -13.69 6.79 34.14
N ILE A 5 -13.16 5.67 33.67
CA ILE A 5 -13.33 5.17 32.31
C ILE A 5 -14.18 3.90 32.39
N PRO A 6 -15.43 3.94 31.91
CA PRO A 6 -16.20 2.73 31.65
C PRO A 6 -15.36 1.80 30.75
N ASP A 7 -15.31 0.50 31.04
CA ASP A 7 -14.64 -0.49 30.19
C ASP A 7 -13.10 -0.37 30.03
N ALA A 8 -12.40 0.19 31.03
CA ALA A 8 -10.94 0.34 31.01
C ALA A 8 -10.16 -0.96 30.65
N ARG A 9 -10.63 -2.13 31.10
CA ARG A 9 -10.02 -3.44 30.76
C ARG A 9 -10.22 -3.82 29.29
N ASN A 10 -11.40 -3.57 28.73
CA ASN A 10 -11.69 -3.81 27.32
C ASN A 10 -10.86 -2.87 26.45
N LEU A 11 -10.73 -1.60 26.85
CA LEU A 11 -9.88 -0.63 26.17
C LEU A 11 -8.40 -1.05 26.16
N GLU A 12 -7.88 -1.50 27.32
CA GLU A 12 -6.51 -1.98 27.43
C GLU A 12 -6.26 -3.22 26.55
N PHE A 13 -7.19 -4.16 26.54
CA PHE A 13 -7.12 -5.34 25.67
C PHE A 13 -7.11 -4.94 24.18
N SER A 14 -8.09 -4.12 23.76
CA SER A 14 -8.18 -3.64 22.37
C SER A 14 -6.93 -2.88 21.94
N SER A 15 -6.35 -2.07 22.82
CA SER A 15 -5.10 -1.35 22.55
C SER A 15 -3.93 -2.31 22.35
N ARG A 16 -3.78 -3.33 23.20
CA ARG A 16 -2.72 -4.34 23.08
C ARG A 16 -2.85 -5.15 21.80
N GLU A 17 -4.05 -5.56 21.43
CA GLU A 17 -4.29 -6.30 20.19
C GLU A 17 -4.01 -5.42 18.96
N LEU A 18 -4.39 -4.14 18.99
CA LEU A 18 -4.08 -3.20 17.91
C LEU A 18 -2.56 -3.01 17.75
N VAL A 19 -1.81 -2.88 18.84
CA VAL A 19 -0.35 -2.78 18.77
C VAL A 19 0.28 -4.04 18.16
N LYS A 20 -0.20 -5.24 18.51
CA LYS A 20 0.27 -6.48 17.90
C LYS A 20 0.01 -6.52 16.40
N LEU A 21 -1.20 -6.11 15.99
CA LEU A 21 -1.57 -6.04 14.58
C LEU A 21 -0.69 -5.04 13.82
N ASN A 22 -0.47 -3.84 14.38
CA ASN A 22 0.39 -2.83 13.78
C ASN A 22 1.83 -3.32 13.60
N ARG A 23 2.39 -4.00 14.61
CA ARG A 23 3.72 -4.62 14.51
C ARG A 23 3.77 -5.70 13.43
N ALA A 24 2.73 -6.52 13.31
CA ALA A 24 2.67 -7.54 12.26
C ALA A 24 2.63 -6.92 10.86
N VAL A 25 1.87 -5.84 10.66
CA VAL A 25 1.86 -5.07 9.41
C VAL A 25 3.24 -4.50 9.09
N MET A 26 3.87 -3.85 10.07
CA MET A 26 5.21 -3.26 9.92
C MET A 26 6.25 -4.31 9.57
N LYS A 27 6.23 -5.45 10.26
CA LYS A 27 7.13 -6.56 9.96
C LYS A 27 6.92 -7.09 8.54
N LYS A 28 5.67 -7.29 8.13
CA LYS A 28 5.35 -7.73 6.76
C LYS A 28 5.89 -6.75 5.72
N LEU A 29 5.68 -5.45 5.91
CA LEU A 29 6.21 -4.42 5.01
C LEU A 29 7.73 -4.42 4.99
N ALA A 30 8.36 -4.44 6.16
CA ALA A 30 9.80 -4.50 6.30
C ALA A 30 10.36 -5.73 5.56
N ASP A 31 9.75 -6.91 5.71
CA ASP A 31 10.19 -8.15 5.07
C ASP A 31 10.19 -8.04 3.53
N GLN A 32 9.25 -7.30 2.93
CA GLN A 32 9.18 -7.10 1.47
C GLN A 32 10.21 -6.10 0.92
N ILE A 33 10.79 -5.24 1.76
CA ILE A 33 11.80 -4.27 1.29
C ILE A 33 13.10 -5.02 0.93
N PRO A 34 13.67 -4.79 -0.27
CA PRO A 34 14.94 -5.38 -0.67
C PRO A 34 16.07 -5.05 0.31
N VAL A 35 16.97 -6.01 0.56
CA VAL A 35 18.06 -5.86 1.54
C VAL A 35 18.93 -4.64 1.25
N GLY A 36 19.28 -4.38 -0.01
CA GLY A 36 20.04 -3.19 -0.39
C GLY A 36 19.36 -1.88 0.02
N SER A 37 18.03 -1.80 -0.14
CA SER A 37 17.24 -0.65 0.28
C SER A 37 17.17 -0.52 1.79
N LYS A 38 17.07 -1.64 2.54
CA LYS A 38 17.11 -1.63 4.01
C LYS A 38 18.42 -1.02 4.52
N VAL A 39 19.54 -1.46 3.96
CA VAL A 39 20.88 -0.96 4.32
C VAL A 39 21.01 0.55 4.03
N SER A 40 20.56 0.99 2.85
CA SER A 40 20.60 2.42 2.48
C SER A 40 19.72 3.31 3.35
N LEU A 41 18.64 2.76 3.92
CA LEU A 41 17.75 3.47 4.85
C LEU A 41 18.26 3.45 6.30
N CYS A 42 19.45 2.92 6.57
CA CYS A 42 19.92 2.62 7.93
C CYS A 42 18.97 1.70 8.72
N GLY A 43 18.09 0.97 8.02
CA GLY A 43 17.14 0.05 8.61
C GLY A 43 17.80 -1.29 8.90
N THR A 44 17.73 -1.74 10.15
CA THR A 44 17.93 -3.16 10.48
C THR A 44 16.57 -3.86 10.41
N SER A 45 16.54 -5.14 10.03
CA SER A 45 15.32 -5.96 9.93
C SER A 45 14.54 -6.13 11.24
N SER A 46 14.99 -5.49 12.33
CA SER A 46 14.48 -5.65 13.70
C SER A 46 13.87 -4.39 14.30
N SER A 47 13.82 -3.25 13.58
CA SER A 47 13.27 -2.00 14.13
C SER A 47 11.90 -1.64 13.54
N ASP A 48 10.84 -2.28 14.04
CA ASP A 48 9.45 -1.99 13.65
C ASP A 48 9.11 -0.50 13.82
N ILE A 49 9.69 0.16 14.84
CA ILE A 49 9.49 1.58 15.15
C ILE A 49 10.08 2.47 14.04
N PHE A 50 11.29 2.16 13.56
CA PHE A 50 11.90 2.91 12.46
C PHE A 50 11.01 2.85 11.21
N TYR A 51 10.53 1.66 10.84
CA TYR A 51 9.67 1.53 9.67
C TYR A 51 8.34 2.27 9.85
N ALA A 52 7.74 2.21 11.03
CA ALA A 52 6.49 2.90 11.33
C ALA A 52 6.62 4.44 11.29
N CYS A 53 7.70 4.98 11.86
CA CYS A 53 7.86 6.42 12.05
C CYS A 53 8.58 7.12 10.88
N GLU A 54 9.52 6.44 10.22
CA GLU A 54 10.35 7.05 9.19
C GLU A 54 9.96 6.56 7.80
N PHE A 55 9.85 5.26 7.58
CA PHE A 55 9.65 4.70 6.24
C PHE A 55 8.21 4.85 5.72
N VAL A 56 7.22 4.43 6.51
CA VAL A 56 5.82 4.36 6.08
C VAL A 56 5.24 5.74 5.74
N PRO A 57 5.55 6.84 6.46
CA PRO A 57 5.11 8.17 6.05
C PRO A 57 5.60 8.56 4.65
N PHE A 58 6.86 8.25 4.31
CA PHE A 58 7.36 8.50 2.95
C PHE A 58 6.69 7.59 1.92
N LEU A 59 6.44 6.32 2.28
CA LEU A 59 5.70 5.40 1.42
C LEU A 59 4.28 5.93 1.11
N ASP A 60 3.58 6.46 2.11
CA ASP A 60 2.24 7.03 1.95
C ASP A 60 2.25 8.26 1.02
N ILE A 61 3.26 9.12 1.14
CA ILE A 61 3.47 10.25 0.22
C ILE A 61 3.72 9.74 -1.21
N MET A 62 4.61 8.76 -1.38
CA MET A 62 4.92 8.20 -2.70
C MET A 62 3.70 7.57 -3.36
N LEU A 63 2.86 6.88 -2.60
CA LEU A 63 1.65 6.20 -3.08
C LEU A 63 0.43 7.11 -3.23
N SER A 64 0.58 8.41 -2.93
CA SER A 64 -0.49 9.41 -3.02
C SER A 64 -0.12 10.60 -3.91
N PRO A 65 0.47 10.36 -5.10
CA PRO A 65 0.86 11.44 -6.01
C PRO A 65 -0.36 12.24 -6.48
N ASP A 66 -0.11 13.49 -6.85
CA ASP A 66 -1.06 14.24 -7.65
C ASP A 66 -0.92 13.82 -9.11
N VAL A 67 -1.84 12.96 -9.55
CA VAL A 67 -2.03 12.61 -10.96
C VAL A 67 -3.23 13.36 -11.50
N GLY A 68 -3.18 13.78 -12.77
CA GLY A 68 -4.29 14.45 -13.42
C GLY A 68 -5.61 13.67 -13.29
N SER A 69 -6.73 14.37 -13.43
CA SER A 69 -8.10 13.83 -13.26
C SER A 69 -8.56 12.91 -14.40
N SER A 70 -7.65 12.14 -15.01
CA SER A 70 -7.95 11.16 -16.05
C SER A 70 -7.66 9.74 -15.55
N LYS A 71 -8.62 8.84 -15.75
CA LYS A 71 -8.47 7.40 -15.51
C LYS A 71 -7.84 6.66 -16.70
N SER A 72 -7.51 7.37 -17.77
CA SER A 72 -6.85 6.82 -18.96
C SER A 72 -5.43 7.35 -19.09
N LYS A 73 -4.46 6.44 -19.15
CA LYS A 73 -3.04 6.74 -19.39
C LYS A 73 -2.79 7.55 -20.66
N THR A 74 -3.59 7.33 -21.71
CA THR A 74 -3.40 8.03 -23.01
C THR A 74 -3.65 9.52 -22.95
N LEU A 75 -4.37 9.99 -21.93
CA LEU A 75 -4.70 11.39 -21.70
C LEU A 75 -3.77 12.05 -20.68
N LEU A 76 -2.83 11.28 -20.11
CA LEU A 76 -1.87 11.78 -19.13
C LEU A 76 -0.64 12.38 -19.81
N LYS A 77 0.00 13.32 -19.13
CA LYS A 77 1.27 13.91 -19.56
C LYS A 77 2.38 12.86 -19.48
N PRO A 78 3.45 12.97 -20.29
CA PRO A 78 4.54 11.99 -20.31
C PRO A 78 5.26 11.77 -18.97
N HIS A 79 5.23 12.74 -18.06
CA HIS A 79 5.81 12.56 -16.71
C HIS A 79 4.86 11.82 -15.77
N GLU A 80 3.54 12.01 -15.91
CA GLU A 80 2.53 11.27 -15.15
C GLU A 80 2.53 9.80 -15.53
N ILE A 81 2.65 9.49 -16.84
CA ILE A 81 2.77 8.10 -17.31
C ILE A 81 3.97 7.41 -16.65
N ARG A 82 5.15 8.05 -16.71
CA ARG A 82 6.37 7.53 -16.06
C ARG A 82 6.25 7.39 -14.55
N LEU A 83 5.47 8.24 -13.91
CA LEU A 83 5.18 8.16 -12.49
C LEU A 83 4.32 6.93 -12.19
N ILE A 84 3.25 6.71 -12.96
CA ILE A 84 2.40 5.53 -12.83
C ILE A 84 3.20 4.24 -13.03
N ASP A 85 4.09 4.19 -14.02
CA ASP A 85 4.96 3.02 -14.27
C ASP A 85 5.80 2.67 -13.03
N LYS A 86 6.48 3.68 -12.48
CA LYS A 86 7.30 3.52 -11.27
C LYS A 86 6.50 3.10 -10.06
N LEU A 87 5.28 3.61 -9.93
CA LEU A 87 4.39 3.26 -8.82
C LEU A 87 3.86 1.84 -8.96
N ALA A 88 3.50 1.40 -10.16
CA ALA A 88 3.11 0.02 -10.40
C ALA A 88 4.26 -0.94 -10.09
N ASP A 89 5.48 -0.61 -10.50
CA ASP A 89 6.68 -1.38 -10.14
C ASP A 89 6.91 -1.42 -8.62
N LEU A 90 6.75 -0.28 -7.94
CA LEU A 90 6.89 -0.18 -6.48
C LEU A 90 5.84 -1.03 -5.75
N VAL A 91 4.56 -0.87 -6.12
CA VAL A 91 3.42 -1.62 -5.56
C VAL A 91 3.64 -3.11 -5.73
N LYS A 92 4.09 -3.54 -6.91
CA LYS A 92 4.43 -4.94 -7.19
C LYS A 92 5.62 -5.43 -6.37
N SER A 93 6.68 -4.62 -6.25
CA SER A 93 7.91 -5.01 -5.53
C SER A 93 7.69 -5.19 -4.04
N LEU A 94 6.75 -4.44 -3.46
CA LEU A 94 6.41 -4.48 -2.04
C LEU A 94 5.21 -5.38 -1.71
N ASP A 95 4.69 -6.13 -2.70
CA ASP A 95 3.47 -6.95 -2.56
C ASP A 95 2.27 -6.16 -1.98
N ILE A 96 2.12 -4.92 -2.45
CA ILE A 96 1.02 -4.04 -2.04
C ILE A 96 -0.22 -4.37 -2.86
N LYS A 97 -1.35 -4.54 -2.18
CA LYS A 97 -2.65 -4.83 -2.79
C LYS A 97 -3.47 -3.56 -2.93
N LEU A 98 -4.23 -3.47 -4.02
CA LEU A 98 -5.25 -2.45 -4.21
C LEU A 98 -6.58 -3.03 -3.71
N GLU A 99 -7.06 -2.54 -2.58
CA GLU A 99 -8.24 -3.10 -1.90
C GLU A 99 -9.40 -2.11 -1.87
N SER A 100 -10.61 -2.64 -1.76
CA SER A 100 -11.83 -1.86 -1.53
C SER A 100 -12.52 -2.36 -0.27
N GLN A 101 -12.74 -1.46 0.68
CA GLN A 101 -13.48 -1.72 1.91
C GLN A 101 -14.78 -0.94 1.89
N ARG A 102 -15.88 -1.63 2.17
CA ARG A 102 -17.20 -1.03 2.34
C ARG A 102 -17.44 -0.81 3.82
N ASP A 103 -17.68 0.43 4.20
CA ASP A 103 -18.21 0.78 5.51
C ASP A 103 -19.67 0.35 5.58
N MET A 104 -20.01 -0.49 6.56
CA MET A 104 -21.34 -1.06 6.73
C MET A 104 -22.33 -0.05 7.34
N GLU A 105 -21.85 0.95 8.07
CA GLU A 105 -22.70 1.96 8.70
C GLU A 105 -23.09 3.04 7.69
N THR A 106 -22.12 3.54 6.92
CA THR A 106 -22.35 4.61 5.94
C THR A 106 -22.65 4.09 4.54
N ASN A 107 -22.47 2.79 4.31
CA ASN A 107 -22.60 2.13 3.02
C ASN A 107 -21.63 2.66 1.94
N GLN A 108 -20.60 3.41 2.34
CA GLN A 108 -19.60 3.98 1.44
C GLN A 108 -18.46 3.00 1.18
N SER A 109 -17.88 3.05 -0.02
CA SER A 109 -16.71 2.25 -0.38
C SER A 109 -15.46 3.12 -0.42
N HIS A 110 -14.41 2.65 0.25
CA HIS A 110 -13.11 3.29 0.33
C HIS A 110 -12.06 2.43 -0.35
N LEU A 111 -11.16 3.08 -1.07
CA LEU A 111 -10.00 2.46 -1.68
C LEU A 111 -8.80 2.60 -0.75
N LEU A 112 -8.10 1.50 -0.52
CA LEU A 112 -6.97 1.43 0.42
C LEU A 112 -5.88 0.50 -0.10
N TYR A 113 -4.67 0.71 0.39
CA TYR A 113 -3.55 -0.17 0.14
C TYR A 113 -3.51 -1.28 1.20
N GLY A 114 -3.32 -2.52 0.75
CA GLY A 114 -3.14 -3.69 1.61
C GLY A 114 -1.66 -4.09 1.69
N PRO A 115 -1.10 -4.37 2.89
CA PRO A 115 -1.74 -4.33 4.21
C PRO A 115 -2.07 -2.91 4.70
N ASP A 116 -3.09 -2.73 5.54
CA ASP A 116 -3.47 -1.41 6.07
C ASP A 116 -2.42 -0.86 7.04
N TRP A 117 -1.61 0.09 6.57
CA TRP A 117 -0.69 0.89 7.39
C TRP A 117 -1.17 2.34 7.57
N GLU A 118 -2.28 2.72 6.95
CA GLU A 118 -2.81 4.08 7.02
C GLU A 118 -3.32 4.39 8.43
N GLY A 119 -3.83 3.36 9.13
CA GLY A 119 -4.13 3.45 10.55
C GLY A 119 -2.93 3.81 11.44
N ILE A 120 -1.69 3.56 10.97
CA ILE A 120 -0.45 3.74 11.73
C ILE A 120 0.15 5.13 11.50
N THR A 121 0.04 5.69 10.28
CA THR A 121 0.60 7.00 9.91
C THR A 121 -0.19 8.21 10.43
N LEU A 122 -1.38 7.99 11.01
CA LEU A 122 -2.29 9.04 11.47
C LEU A 122 -1.85 9.71 12.79
N PHE A 123 -0.91 9.13 13.55
CA PHE A 123 -0.48 9.68 14.84
C PHE A 123 0.44 10.91 14.71
N SER A 124 1.11 11.10 13.57
CA SER A 124 2.11 12.16 13.35
C SER A 124 1.64 13.30 12.44
N SER A 125 0.42 13.25 11.89
CA SER A 125 -0.04 14.30 10.98
C SER A 125 -0.49 15.55 11.74
N VAL A 126 0.01 16.70 11.30
CA VAL A 126 -0.41 18.05 11.75
C VAL A 126 -1.88 18.32 11.37
N GLU A 127 -2.47 17.49 10.52
CA GLU A 127 -3.88 17.58 10.13
C GLU A 127 -4.79 17.17 11.28
N HIS A 128 -5.44 18.15 11.90
CA HIS A 128 -6.37 17.97 13.01
C HIS A 128 -7.64 17.16 12.65
N ASN A 129 -7.76 16.68 11.40
CA ASN A 129 -8.94 15.95 10.93
C ASN A 129 -8.58 14.72 10.08
N ILE A 130 -8.45 13.58 10.77
CA ILE A 130 -8.22 12.24 10.20
C ILE A 130 -9.23 11.92 9.08
N GLU A 131 -10.51 12.24 9.29
CA GLU A 131 -11.58 11.94 8.34
C GLU A 131 -11.51 12.76 7.06
N GLN A 132 -10.94 13.97 7.14
CA GLN A 132 -10.67 14.79 5.95
C GLN A 132 -9.53 14.21 5.13
N ARG A 133 -8.44 13.75 5.79
CA ARG A 133 -7.32 13.09 5.10
C ARG A 133 -7.77 11.82 4.39
N LYS A 134 -8.52 10.94 5.08
CA LYS A 134 -9.08 9.72 4.49
C LYS A 134 -9.92 10.02 3.25
N ARG A 135 -10.79 11.04 3.32
CA ARG A 135 -11.61 11.48 2.16
C ARG A 135 -10.75 11.99 1.01
N SER A 136 -9.76 12.83 1.29
CA SER A 136 -8.84 13.36 0.27
C SER A 136 -8.06 12.24 -0.43
N LEU A 137 -7.50 11.30 0.34
CA LEU A 137 -6.79 10.14 -0.18
C LEU A 137 -7.71 9.25 -1.03
N ASN A 138 -8.94 8.99 -0.56
CA ASN A 138 -9.91 8.21 -1.33
C ASN A 138 -10.21 8.84 -2.70
N ILE A 139 -10.36 10.17 -2.76
CA ILE A 139 -10.56 10.88 -4.03
C ILE A 139 -9.35 10.69 -4.96
N LYS A 140 -8.12 10.85 -4.45
CA LYS A 140 -6.91 10.60 -5.24
C LYS A 140 -6.87 9.18 -5.79
N ARG A 141 -7.20 8.20 -4.95
CA ARG A 141 -7.20 6.78 -5.30
C ARG A 141 -8.26 6.41 -6.32
N GLN A 142 -9.40 7.09 -6.36
CA GLN A 142 -10.41 6.87 -7.41
C GLN A 142 -9.88 7.17 -8.83
N TRP A 143 -8.87 8.04 -8.94
CA TRP A 143 -8.18 8.32 -10.20
C TRP A 143 -6.98 7.40 -10.41
N LEU A 144 -6.21 7.15 -9.35
CA LEU A 144 -4.95 6.41 -9.40
C LEU A 144 -5.13 4.88 -9.53
N PHE A 145 -6.02 4.28 -8.75
CA PHE A 145 -6.16 2.82 -8.68
C PHE A 145 -6.50 2.18 -10.03
N PRO A 146 -7.43 2.73 -10.85
CA PRO A 146 -7.68 2.18 -12.18
C PRO A 146 -6.43 2.16 -13.07
N LEU A 147 -5.58 3.19 -12.97
CA LEU A 147 -4.33 3.28 -13.74
C LEU A 147 -3.31 2.24 -13.26
N LEU A 148 -3.15 2.09 -11.94
CA LEU A 148 -2.25 1.10 -11.37
C LEU A 148 -2.71 -0.33 -11.68
N GLN A 149 -4.01 -0.61 -11.54
CA GLN A 149 -4.57 -1.92 -11.84
C GLN A 149 -4.31 -2.31 -13.29
N ALA A 150 -4.53 -1.39 -14.25
CA ALA A 150 -4.26 -1.64 -15.66
C ALA A 150 -2.78 -2.01 -15.93
N GLU A 151 -1.84 -1.39 -15.24
CA GLU A 151 -0.41 -1.71 -15.37
C GLU A 151 -0.03 -3.04 -14.74
N LEU A 152 -0.58 -3.35 -13.56
CA LEU A 152 -0.35 -4.61 -12.90
C LEU A 152 -0.89 -5.78 -13.75
N ASP A 153 -2.07 -5.62 -14.34
CA ASP A 153 -2.70 -6.60 -15.23
C ASP A 153 -1.88 -6.78 -16.53
N ALA A 154 -1.46 -5.69 -17.16
CA ALA A 154 -0.62 -5.74 -18.36
C ALA A 154 0.71 -6.47 -18.10
N ALA A 155 1.33 -6.25 -16.94
CA ALA A 155 2.55 -6.94 -16.55
C ALA A 155 2.35 -8.45 -16.35
N LEU A 156 1.18 -8.87 -15.86
CA LEU A 156 0.81 -10.28 -15.72
C LEU A 156 0.62 -10.94 -17.09
N ASP A 157 -0.10 -10.28 -18.00
CA ASP A 157 -0.34 -10.80 -19.35
C ASP A 157 0.96 -11.00 -20.14
N ILE A 158 1.90 -10.04 -20.05
CA ILE A 158 3.23 -10.17 -20.65
C ILE A 158 3.99 -11.37 -20.06
N SER A 159 3.87 -11.60 -18.75
CA SER A 159 4.54 -12.74 -18.09
C SER A 159 3.96 -14.09 -18.54
N LEU A 160 2.64 -14.18 -18.72
CA LEU A 160 1.95 -15.37 -19.20
C LEU A 160 2.31 -15.68 -20.66
N LEU A 161 2.35 -14.65 -21.51
CA LEU A 161 2.77 -14.78 -22.92
C LEU A 161 4.23 -15.24 -23.04
N LYS A 162 5.14 -14.73 -22.20
CA LYS A 162 6.54 -15.21 -22.15
C LYS A 162 6.64 -16.67 -21.72
N ARG A 163 5.86 -17.08 -20.71
CA ARG A 163 5.82 -18.47 -20.24
C ARG A 163 5.29 -19.42 -21.32
N GLN A 164 4.21 -19.04 -22.00
CA GLN A 164 3.65 -19.82 -23.11
C GLN A 164 4.60 -19.96 -24.30
N ARG A 165 5.45 -18.96 -24.58
CA ARG A 165 6.48 -19.02 -25.64
C ARG A 165 7.68 -19.90 -25.28
N LEU A 166 7.97 -20.11 -24.00
CA LEU A 166 9.05 -20.99 -23.55
C LEU A 166 8.63 -22.47 -23.52
N SER A 167 7.35 -22.77 -23.36
CA SER A 167 6.79 -24.13 -23.35
C SER A 167 7.04 -24.97 -24.62
N PRO A 168 6.90 -24.44 -25.86
CA PRO A 168 7.13 -25.25 -27.06
C PRO A 168 8.61 -25.56 -27.34
N LEU A 169 9.56 -24.83 -26.76
CA LEU A 169 11.01 -25.02 -27.03
C LEU A 169 11.64 -26.17 -26.24
N LEU A 170 10.95 -26.73 -25.25
CA LEU A 170 11.44 -27.85 -24.43
C LEU A 170 11.04 -29.22 -24.99
N VAL A 171 10.16 -29.30 -25.99
CA VAL A 171 9.69 -30.56 -26.58
C VAL A 171 10.59 -31.03 -27.74
N GLU A 172 11.36 -30.14 -28.37
CA GLU A 172 12.20 -30.48 -29.54
C GLU A 172 13.65 -30.89 -29.22
N LYS A 173 14.13 -30.77 -27.97
CA LYS A 173 15.50 -31.16 -27.59
C LYS A 173 15.62 -32.56 -26.95
N GLY A 174 14.56 -33.36 -27.00
CA GLY A 174 14.49 -34.68 -26.35
C GLY A 174 14.16 -35.84 -27.31
N ARG A 175 14.72 -35.84 -28.52
CA ARG A 175 14.71 -37.01 -29.42
C ARG A 175 16.10 -37.27 -29.99
#